data_AF-A0A1F3VSI0-F1
#
_entry.id   AF-A0A1F3VSI0-F1
#
_cell.length_a   1.000
_cell.length_b   1.000
_cell.length_c   1.000
_cell.angle_alpha   90.00
_cell.angle_beta   90.00
_cell.angle_gamma   90.00
#
_symmetry.space_group_name_H-M   'P 1'
#
loop_
_entity.id
_entity.type
_entity.pdbx_description
1 polymer ?
#
loop_
_entity_poly.entity_id
_entity_poly.type
_entity_poly.pdbx_seq_one_letter_code
_entity_poly.pdbx_strand_id
1 'polypeptide(L)'
;MEEPVYPDNDNYFLTDDNLLLFEFDEDNEIVSEVQYLIRQLYGKEGVEQAYTKLFKVVSDTFSVFQEEEYRIKKGRLADYGLVDYYDSLALYAPFASMSHMEHFIKNIQISTGHLETFSKIQTLHQSCLVAYREIEDDLLMELSKVTTEKRREFLQFNFLKLVNGSLSFNDALKAGVVAMTRVGKETRSFIELGFDYVRLNRNHSMDESLFEYFNFIDLFKIGLTLTKDLQKEIKTALRVKGFDNENDGFLGDYWNNYLNQTLDGNITILKKSKSGLLNKYQDFKIIREKSKTLIMLLPYIKEFYKNFKILKDENRLMDAYYYNYKVEDIDFEAIIVSSFANYMLGLKSTDDHPKLGLSLPEFKKWAKLISNSEGGLDKTKPALKEHILKFQKEYGLWQVYRFNSYFEEILANHMDGYDFLKLNDFDYKFIGGAIIFS
;
A
#
# COMPACT_ATOMS: atom_id res chain seq x y z
N MET A 1 6.40 61.42 -38.32
CA MET A 1 6.94 60.06 -38.18
C MET A 1 8.36 60.26 -37.71
N GLU A 2 8.65 59.88 -36.47
CA GLU A 2 10.05 59.80 -36.01
C GLU A 2 10.69 58.67 -36.81
N GLU A 3 11.82 58.95 -37.46
CA GLU A 3 12.61 57.92 -38.13
C GLU A 3 13.16 56.96 -37.07
N PRO A 4 13.13 55.63 -37.30
CA PRO A 4 13.69 54.67 -36.36
C PRO A 4 15.19 54.94 -36.20
N VAL A 5 15.63 55.03 -34.94
CA VAL A 5 17.05 55.18 -34.59
C VAL A 5 17.71 53.81 -34.72
N TYR A 6 18.69 53.68 -35.63
CA TYR A 6 19.49 52.48 -35.82
C TYR A 6 20.75 52.52 -34.93
N PRO A 7 21.34 51.35 -34.58
CA PRO A 7 22.61 51.30 -33.88
C PRO A 7 23.75 51.96 -34.69
N ASP A 8 24.72 52.54 -33.97
CA ASP A 8 25.91 53.16 -34.58
C ASP A 8 26.98 52.13 -35.00
N ASN A 9 26.72 50.84 -34.79
CA ASN A 9 27.59 49.72 -35.19
C ASN A 9 27.03 48.99 -36.41
N ASP A 10 27.89 48.28 -37.15
CA ASP A 10 27.48 47.48 -38.32
C ASP A 10 27.01 46.07 -37.94
N ASN A 11 27.00 45.71 -36.65
CA ASN A 11 26.74 44.35 -36.20
C ASN A 11 25.26 44.12 -35.84
N TYR A 12 24.38 44.49 -36.77
CA TYR A 12 22.94 44.25 -36.66
C TYR A 12 22.33 43.79 -37.98
N PHE A 13 21.14 43.20 -37.92
CA PHE A 13 20.31 42.99 -39.10
C PHE A 13 18.83 43.15 -38.79
N LEU A 14 18.04 43.41 -39.84
CA LEU A 14 16.59 43.48 -39.79
C LEU A 14 15.96 42.17 -40.26
N THR A 15 14.82 41.81 -39.68
CA THR A 15 13.96 40.74 -40.21
C THR A 15 13.46 41.08 -41.62
N ASP A 16 13.07 40.07 -42.39
CA ASP A 16 12.65 40.24 -43.80
C ASP A 16 11.41 41.16 -43.97
N ASP A 17 10.65 41.38 -42.90
CA ASP A 17 9.51 42.32 -42.83
C ASP A 17 9.88 43.72 -42.33
N ASN A 18 11.15 43.95 -41.97
CA ASN A 18 11.69 45.17 -41.36
C ASN A 18 11.02 45.58 -40.04
N LEU A 19 10.38 44.66 -39.32
CA LEU A 19 9.68 44.97 -38.07
C LEU A 19 10.52 44.76 -36.81
N LEU A 20 11.56 43.92 -36.86
CA LEU A 20 12.45 43.63 -35.72
C LEU A 20 13.92 43.83 -36.10
N LEU A 21 14.68 44.38 -35.16
CA LEU A 21 16.12 44.58 -35.26
C LEU A 21 16.84 43.64 -34.28
N PHE A 22 17.85 42.92 -34.78
CA PHE A 22 18.75 42.10 -33.99
C PHE A 22 20.13 42.76 -33.96
N GLU A 23 20.55 43.22 -32.79
CA GLU A 23 21.87 43.83 -32.55
C GLU A 23 22.75 42.86 -31.77
N PHE A 24 24.05 42.83 -32.08
CA PHE A 24 25.04 41.97 -31.47
C PHE A 24 26.26 42.78 -31.03
N ASP A 25 26.93 42.35 -29.96
CA ASP A 25 28.24 42.88 -29.58
C ASP A 25 29.27 42.63 -30.70
N GLU A 26 30.26 43.52 -30.88
CA GLU A 26 31.25 43.48 -31.98
C GLU A 26 32.01 42.14 -32.10
N ASP A 27 32.22 41.44 -30.98
CA ASP A 27 32.98 40.18 -30.91
C ASP A 27 32.10 38.92 -31.09
N ASN A 28 30.81 39.08 -31.39
CA ASN A 28 29.89 37.95 -31.45
C ASN A 28 30.04 37.14 -32.76
N GLU A 29 30.55 35.92 -32.66
CA GLU A 29 30.85 35.08 -33.83
C GLU A 29 29.61 34.45 -34.51
N ILE A 30 28.44 34.43 -33.85
CA ILE A 30 27.25 33.67 -34.32
C ILE A 30 26.22 34.49 -35.13
N VAL A 31 26.58 35.71 -35.55
CA VAL A 31 25.67 36.64 -36.25
C VAL A 31 25.09 36.00 -37.53
N SER A 32 25.95 35.34 -38.30
CA SER A 32 25.59 34.68 -39.57
C SER A 32 24.58 33.54 -39.35
N GLU A 33 24.79 32.75 -38.32
CA GLU A 33 23.97 31.61 -37.94
C GLU A 33 22.60 32.06 -37.46
N VAL A 34 22.54 33.11 -36.64
CA VAL A 34 21.28 33.69 -36.17
C VAL A 34 20.52 34.29 -37.34
N GLN A 35 21.17 35.06 -38.22
CA GLN A 35 20.53 35.61 -39.42
C GLN A 35 19.96 34.51 -40.32
N TYR A 36 20.71 33.42 -40.52
CA TYR A 36 20.24 32.26 -41.27
C TYR A 36 19.03 31.61 -40.59
N LEU A 37 19.08 31.39 -39.27
CA LEU A 37 17.98 30.81 -38.50
C LEU A 37 16.70 31.65 -38.61
N ILE A 38 16.80 32.97 -38.47
CA ILE A 38 15.66 33.89 -38.60
C ILE A 38 15.06 33.81 -40.01
N ARG A 39 15.88 33.83 -41.06
CA ARG A 39 15.39 33.65 -42.44
C ARG A 39 14.69 32.30 -42.64
N GLN A 40 15.22 31.21 -42.08
CA GLN A 40 14.57 29.90 -42.15
C GLN A 40 13.23 29.87 -41.40
N LEU A 41 13.12 30.58 -40.26
CA LEU A 41 11.87 30.71 -39.52
C LEU A 41 10.80 31.41 -40.37
N TYR A 42 11.14 32.54 -40.99
CA TYR A 42 10.25 33.28 -41.90
C TYR A 42 9.86 32.44 -43.13
N GLY A 43 10.80 31.69 -43.70
CA GLY A 43 10.53 30.81 -44.84
C GLY A 43 9.61 29.64 -44.51
N LYS A 44 9.68 29.10 -43.29
CA LYS A 44 8.89 27.92 -42.88
C LYS A 44 7.50 28.28 -42.34
N GLU A 45 7.41 29.29 -41.50
CA GLU A 45 6.18 29.64 -40.76
C GLU A 45 5.38 30.75 -41.45
N GLY A 46 5.99 31.47 -42.39
CA GLY A 46 5.41 32.67 -43.01
C GLY A 46 5.59 33.92 -42.14
N VAL A 47 5.48 35.09 -42.77
CA VAL A 47 5.82 36.40 -42.18
C VAL A 47 5.11 36.66 -40.86
N GLU A 48 3.79 36.52 -40.82
CA GLU A 48 2.97 36.86 -39.66
C GLU A 48 3.24 35.96 -38.44
N GLN A 49 3.37 34.64 -38.65
CA GLN A 49 3.65 33.69 -37.57
C GLN A 49 5.10 33.78 -37.08
N ALA A 50 6.06 34.02 -37.98
CA ALA A 50 7.46 34.20 -37.62
C ALA A 50 7.65 35.48 -36.80
N TYR A 51 7.10 36.61 -37.24
CA TYR A 51 7.09 37.85 -36.47
C TYR A 51 6.46 37.65 -35.08
N THR A 52 5.28 37.01 -35.01
CA THR A 52 4.60 36.75 -33.74
C THR A 52 5.45 35.90 -32.79
N LYS A 53 6.15 34.88 -33.29
CA LYS A 53 7.05 34.04 -32.49
C LYS A 53 8.25 34.83 -31.96
N LEU A 54 8.88 35.66 -32.79
CA LEU A 54 10.03 36.46 -32.38
C LEU A 54 9.63 37.59 -31.43
N PHE A 55 8.49 38.24 -31.68
CA PHE A 55 7.97 39.27 -30.80
C PHE A 55 7.66 38.70 -29.41
N LYS A 56 7.10 37.48 -29.34
CA LYS A 56 6.93 36.77 -28.06
C LYS A 56 8.25 36.59 -27.32
N VAL A 57 9.35 36.28 -28.00
CA VAL A 57 10.68 36.10 -27.36
C VAL A 57 11.12 37.37 -26.62
N VAL A 58 10.76 38.53 -27.16
CA VAL A 58 11.06 39.83 -26.55
C VAL A 58 10.03 40.23 -25.49
N SER A 59 8.75 39.93 -25.72
CA SER A 59 7.65 40.38 -24.85
C SER A 59 7.40 39.48 -23.64
N ASP A 60 7.61 38.18 -23.79
CA ASP A 60 7.27 37.20 -22.78
C ASP A 60 8.45 36.95 -21.84
N THR A 61 8.13 36.71 -20.57
CA THR A 61 9.17 36.35 -19.59
C THR A 61 9.70 34.95 -19.86
N PHE A 62 10.98 34.72 -19.55
CA PHE A 62 11.62 33.41 -19.68
C PHE A 62 10.82 32.26 -19.02
N SER A 63 10.11 32.53 -17.92
CA SER A 63 9.24 31.55 -17.25
C SER A 63 8.12 31.03 -18.15
N VAL A 64 7.54 31.87 -19.00
CA VAL A 64 6.49 31.49 -19.96
C VAL A 64 7.05 30.52 -21.00
N PHE A 65 8.25 30.83 -21.52
CA PHE A 65 8.94 29.93 -22.45
C PHE A 65 9.27 28.57 -21.84
N GLN A 66 9.74 28.56 -20.59
CA GLN A 66 9.99 27.31 -19.88
C GLN A 66 8.72 26.48 -19.70
N GLU A 67 7.59 27.11 -19.38
CA GLU A 67 6.32 26.42 -19.23
C GLU A 67 5.79 25.88 -20.56
N GLU A 68 5.91 26.65 -21.66
CA GLU A 68 5.49 26.21 -22.99
C GLU A 68 6.34 25.02 -23.48
N GLU A 69 7.66 25.10 -23.36
CA GLU A 69 8.56 23.98 -23.68
C GLU A 69 8.29 22.76 -22.80
N TYR A 70 8.02 22.97 -21.50
CA TYR A 70 7.62 21.89 -20.60
C TYR A 70 6.33 21.21 -21.09
N ARG A 71 5.31 21.99 -21.48
CA ARG A 71 4.05 21.47 -22.01
C ARG A 71 4.23 20.72 -23.31
N ILE A 72 5.04 21.23 -24.24
CA ILE A 72 5.33 20.58 -25.52
C ILE A 72 6.07 19.26 -25.29
N LYS A 73 7.13 19.28 -24.47
CA LYS A 73 7.87 18.08 -24.10
C LYS A 73 6.97 17.06 -23.42
N LYS A 74 6.13 17.49 -22.47
CA LYS A 74 5.16 16.63 -21.79
C LYS A 74 4.20 15.99 -22.77
N GLY A 75 3.63 16.75 -23.70
CA GLY A 75 2.75 16.24 -24.76
C GLY A 75 3.43 15.15 -25.59
N ARG A 76 4.65 15.42 -26.07
CA ARG A 76 5.44 14.44 -26.83
C ARG A 76 5.69 13.17 -26.03
N LEU A 77 6.11 13.28 -24.78
CA LEU A 77 6.36 12.12 -23.91
C LEU A 77 5.08 11.31 -23.63
N ALA A 78 3.94 11.99 -23.49
CA ALA A 78 2.65 11.34 -23.30
C ALA A 78 2.28 10.44 -24.49
N ASP A 79 2.69 10.79 -25.72
CA ASP A 79 2.46 9.96 -26.91
C ASP A 79 3.29 8.67 -26.90
N TYR A 80 4.45 8.68 -26.24
CA TYR A 80 5.24 7.47 -25.91
C TYR A 80 4.66 6.69 -24.72
N GLY A 81 3.57 7.17 -24.13
CA GLY A 81 3.00 6.68 -22.87
C GLY A 81 3.95 6.83 -21.68
N LEU A 82 4.89 7.78 -21.76
CA LEU A 82 5.65 8.24 -20.61
C LEU A 82 4.82 9.26 -19.83
N VAL A 83 4.95 9.20 -18.52
CA VAL A 83 4.13 9.98 -17.59
C VAL A 83 5.07 10.81 -16.74
N ASP A 84 4.80 12.11 -16.63
CA ASP A 84 5.59 12.99 -15.76
C ASP A 84 5.32 12.68 -14.27
N TYR A 85 6.06 13.32 -13.37
CA TYR A 85 5.93 13.05 -11.94
C TYR A 85 4.52 13.34 -11.41
N TYR A 86 3.91 14.47 -11.78
CA TYR A 86 2.59 14.86 -11.28
C TYR A 86 1.46 13.97 -11.81
N ASP A 87 1.53 13.59 -13.07
CA ASP A 87 0.60 12.65 -13.66
C ASP A 87 0.80 11.26 -13.03
N SER A 88 2.05 10.87 -12.71
CA SER A 88 2.33 9.60 -12.01
C SER A 88 1.78 9.60 -10.58
N LEU A 89 1.85 10.74 -9.89
CA LEU A 89 1.23 10.95 -8.59
C LEU A 89 -0.30 10.82 -8.68
N ALA A 90 -0.91 11.38 -9.73
CA ALA A 90 -2.35 11.26 -9.98
C ALA A 90 -2.78 9.83 -10.35
N LEU A 91 -1.90 9.02 -10.95
CA LEU A 91 -2.12 7.59 -11.14
C LEU A 91 -2.14 6.84 -9.80
N TYR A 92 -1.25 7.20 -8.88
CA TYR A 92 -1.13 6.62 -7.54
C TYR A 92 -2.06 7.23 -6.49
N ALA A 93 -2.96 8.14 -6.89
CA ALA A 93 -4.00 8.65 -6.02
C ALA A 93 -5.16 7.64 -5.93
N PRO A 94 -5.46 7.08 -4.73
CA PRO A 94 -6.65 6.25 -4.54
C PRO A 94 -7.92 7.09 -4.64
N PHE A 95 -9.08 6.44 -4.78
CA PHE A 95 -10.36 7.12 -4.60
C PHE A 95 -10.46 7.70 -3.18
N ALA A 96 -11.20 8.79 -3.02
CA ALA A 96 -11.33 9.49 -1.75
C ALA A 96 -11.90 8.63 -0.61
N SER A 97 -12.76 7.67 -0.96
CA SER A 97 -13.28 6.65 -0.04
C SER A 97 -13.79 5.43 -0.81
N MET A 98 -14.05 4.34 -0.09
CA MET A 98 -14.72 3.16 -0.62
C MET A 98 -16.04 3.47 -1.33
N SER A 99 -16.85 4.39 -0.79
CA SER A 99 -18.12 4.78 -1.41
C SER A 99 -17.94 5.48 -2.75
N HIS A 100 -16.89 6.30 -2.91
CA HIS A 100 -16.57 6.95 -4.19
C HIS A 100 -16.11 5.91 -5.22
N MET A 101 -15.32 4.93 -4.79
CA MET A 101 -14.90 3.82 -5.64
C MET A 101 -16.10 2.97 -6.08
N GLU A 102 -17.01 2.62 -5.18
CA GLU A 102 -18.23 1.87 -5.49
C GLU A 102 -19.15 2.64 -6.45
N HIS A 103 -19.30 3.96 -6.23
CA HIS A 103 -20.05 4.83 -7.14
C HIS A 103 -19.41 4.89 -8.54
N PHE A 104 -18.09 4.96 -8.62
CA PHE A 104 -17.35 4.90 -9.89
C PHE A 104 -17.61 3.57 -10.61
N ILE A 105 -17.47 2.43 -9.93
CA ILE A 105 -17.69 1.09 -10.50
C ILE A 105 -19.11 0.93 -11.03
N LYS A 106 -20.10 1.46 -10.31
CA LYS A 106 -21.51 1.36 -10.69
C LYS A 106 -21.86 2.22 -11.92
N ASN A 107 -21.25 3.39 -12.04
CA ASN A 107 -21.63 4.40 -13.02
C ASN A 107 -20.65 4.51 -14.20
N ILE A 108 -19.60 3.67 -14.24
CA ILE A 108 -18.65 3.67 -15.35
C ILE A 108 -19.37 3.39 -16.67
N GLN A 109 -19.01 4.16 -17.69
CA GLN A 109 -19.54 4.03 -19.04
C GLN A 109 -18.46 3.52 -19.97
N ILE A 110 -18.88 2.81 -21.02
CA ILE A 110 -17.98 2.36 -22.08
C ILE A 110 -17.36 3.61 -22.74
N SER A 111 -16.05 3.73 -22.61
CA SER A 111 -15.30 4.83 -23.19
C SER A 111 -13.98 4.30 -23.75
N THR A 112 -13.74 4.54 -25.03
CA THR A 112 -12.49 4.18 -25.71
C THR A 112 -11.97 5.39 -26.46
N GLY A 113 -10.89 5.97 -25.92
CA GLY A 113 -10.21 7.11 -26.52
C GLY A 113 -9.69 6.78 -27.92
N HIS A 114 -9.63 7.81 -28.77
CA HIS A 114 -8.89 7.70 -30.03
C HIS A 114 -7.39 7.78 -29.72
N LEU A 115 -6.60 6.92 -30.37
CA LEU A 115 -5.15 6.94 -30.28
C LEU A 115 -4.57 7.28 -31.65
N GLU A 116 -3.59 8.18 -31.64
CA GLU A 116 -2.77 8.46 -32.81
C GLU A 116 -1.97 7.21 -33.22
N THR A 117 -1.70 7.07 -34.52
CA THR A 117 -0.98 5.92 -35.09
C THR A 117 0.36 5.68 -34.39
N PHE A 118 1.05 6.78 -34.02
CA PHE A 118 2.31 6.72 -33.30
C PHE A 118 2.19 6.10 -31.90
N SER A 119 1.12 6.39 -31.15
CA SER A 119 0.91 5.85 -29.81
C SER A 119 0.60 4.35 -29.85
N LYS A 120 -0.08 3.90 -30.90
CA LYS A 120 -0.47 2.48 -31.07
C LYS A 120 0.72 1.53 -31.20
N ILE A 121 1.82 2.00 -31.80
CA ILE A 121 3.02 1.19 -32.03
C ILE A 121 3.99 1.15 -30.85
N GLN A 122 3.70 1.89 -29.77
CA GLN A 122 4.56 1.96 -28.60
C GLN A 122 4.54 0.65 -27.81
N THR A 123 5.71 0.25 -27.31
CA THR A 123 5.88 -0.98 -26.54
C THR A 123 6.73 -0.74 -25.29
N LEU A 124 6.51 -1.56 -24.28
CA LEU A 124 7.32 -1.54 -23.06
C LEU A 124 8.66 -2.24 -23.31
N HIS A 125 9.70 -1.74 -22.65
CA HIS A 125 10.99 -2.43 -22.62
C HIS A 125 10.84 -3.82 -21.97
N GLN A 126 11.56 -4.81 -22.48
CA GLN A 126 11.41 -6.22 -22.09
C GLN A 126 11.64 -6.48 -20.60
N SER A 127 12.51 -5.70 -19.95
CA SER A 127 12.75 -5.80 -18.51
C SER A 127 11.50 -5.44 -17.68
N CYS A 128 10.66 -4.53 -18.15
CA CYS A 128 9.41 -4.15 -17.47
C CYS A 128 8.39 -5.29 -17.50
N LEU A 129 8.42 -6.12 -18.55
CA LEU A 129 7.44 -7.19 -18.76
C LEU A 129 7.69 -8.43 -17.91
N VAL A 130 8.89 -8.58 -17.33
CA VAL A 130 9.25 -9.76 -16.50
C VAL A 130 8.25 -9.95 -15.36
N ALA A 131 7.83 -8.86 -14.73
CA ALA A 131 6.89 -8.90 -13.61
C ALA A 131 5.45 -9.31 -13.99
N TYR A 132 5.11 -9.32 -15.28
CA TYR A 132 3.76 -9.58 -15.78
C TYR A 132 3.63 -10.93 -16.52
N ARG A 133 4.70 -11.73 -16.56
CA ARG A 133 4.68 -13.06 -17.19
C ARG A 133 3.80 -14.07 -16.44
N GLU A 134 3.71 -13.94 -15.13
CA GLU A 134 2.91 -14.81 -14.27
C GLU A 134 1.58 -14.12 -13.88
N ILE A 135 0.91 -13.49 -14.85
CA ILE A 135 -0.40 -12.89 -14.60
C ILE A 135 -1.47 -13.99 -14.51
N GLU A 136 -2.53 -13.74 -13.76
CA GLU A 136 -3.59 -14.75 -13.57
C GLU A 136 -4.36 -15.09 -14.85
N ASP A 137 -4.62 -16.40 -15.03
CA ASP A 137 -5.35 -16.94 -16.19
C ASP A 137 -6.74 -16.31 -16.34
N ASP A 138 -7.45 -16.08 -15.24
CA ASP A 138 -8.77 -15.46 -15.24
C ASP A 138 -8.77 -14.06 -15.90
N LEU A 139 -7.71 -13.28 -15.64
CA LEU A 139 -7.57 -11.93 -16.19
C LEU A 139 -7.24 -12.01 -17.68
N LEU A 140 -6.40 -12.96 -18.10
CA LEU A 140 -6.10 -13.20 -19.51
C LEU A 140 -7.33 -13.68 -20.29
N MET A 141 -8.11 -14.59 -19.70
CA MET A 141 -9.38 -15.05 -20.28
C MET A 141 -10.34 -13.87 -20.47
N GLU A 142 -10.44 -12.97 -19.49
CA GLU A 142 -11.31 -11.80 -19.61
C GLU A 142 -10.81 -10.81 -20.68
N LEU A 143 -9.50 -10.58 -20.79
CA LEU A 143 -8.89 -9.77 -21.85
C LEU A 143 -9.18 -10.37 -23.25
N SER A 144 -9.18 -11.70 -23.37
CA SER A 144 -9.43 -12.38 -24.65
C SER A 144 -10.84 -12.15 -25.21
N LYS A 145 -11.80 -11.78 -24.35
CA LYS A 145 -13.17 -11.43 -24.75
C LYS A 145 -13.26 -10.08 -25.48
N VAL A 146 -12.24 -9.22 -25.39
CA VAL A 146 -12.21 -7.92 -26.08
C VAL A 146 -12.01 -8.15 -27.57
N THR A 147 -13.08 -8.02 -28.34
CA THR A 147 -13.06 -8.32 -29.79
C THR A 147 -12.63 -7.13 -30.63
N THR A 148 -12.94 -5.90 -30.20
CA THR A 148 -12.69 -4.67 -30.96
C THR A 148 -11.20 -4.28 -30.97
N GLU A 149 -10.59 -4.18 -32.16
CA GLU A 149 -9.18 -3.79 -32.33
C GLU A 149 -8.86 -2.45 -31.66
N LYS A 150 -9.70 -1.42 -31.90
CA LYS A 150 -9.57 -0.10 -31.26
C LYS A 150 -9.49 -0.20 -29.72
N ARG A 151 -10.26 -1.08 -29.11
CA ARG A 151 -10.26 -1.27 -27.64
C ARG A 151 -8.97 -1.96 -27.19
N ARG A 152 -8.50 -2.97 -27.92
CA ARG A 152 -7.24 -3.66 -27.63
C ARG A 152 -6.05 -2.70 -27.70
N GLU A 153 -5.96 -1.90 -28.76
CA GLU A 153 -4.92 -0.87 -28.91
C GLU A 153 -4.95 0.12 -27.75
N PHE A 154 -6.15 0.58 -27.37
CA PHE A 154 -6.34 1.47 -26.21
C PHE A 154 -5.87 0.83 -24.90
N LEU A 155 -6.24 -0.42 -24.64
CA LEU A 155 -5.86 -1.14 -23.42
C LEU A 155 -4.35 -1.40 -23.37
N GLN A 156 -3.72 -1.75 -24.50
CA GLN A 156 -2.27 -1.91 -24.59
C GLN A 156 -1.54 -0.61 -24.23
N PHE A 157 -1.98 0.51 -24.80
CA PHE A 157 -1.38 1.81 -24.50
C PHE A 157 -1.66 2.25 -23.05
N ASN A 158 -2.87 2.01 -22.54
CA ASN A 158 -3.24 2.28 -21.16
C ASN A 158 -2.38 1.48 -20.17
N PHE A 159 -2.10 0.20 -20.47
CA PHE A 159 -1.19 -0.64 -19.70
C PHE A 159 0.23 -0.09 -19.72
N LEU A 160 0.72 0.31 -20.90
CA LEU A 160 2.04 0.93 -21.06
C LEU A 160 2.17 2.19 -20.19
N LYS A 161 1.16 3.08 -20.22
CA LYS A 161 1.10 4.28 -19.36
C LYS A 161 1.12 3.93 -17.88
N LEU A 162 0.36 2.92 -17.47
CA LEU A 162 0.34 2.48 -16.07
C LEU A 162 1.72 1.99 -15.62
N VAL A 163 2.38 1.14 -16.41
CA VAL A 163 3.70 0.59 -16.07
C VAL A 163 4.74 1.71 -15.99
N ASN A 164 4.81 2.57 -17.02
CA ASN A 164 5.75 3.69 -17.02
C ASN A 164 5.48 4.66 -15.86
N GLY A 165 4.22 5.00 -15.61
CA GLY A 165 3.83 5.83 -14.48
C GLY A 165 4.23 5.23 -13.13
N SER A 166 4.06 3.92 -12.98
CA SER A 166 4.45 3.17 -11.77
C SER A 166 5.96 3.18 -11.54
N LEU A 167 6.73 2.99 -12.61
CA LEU A 167 8.19 3.04 -12.54
C LEU A 167 8.70 4.46 -12.25
N SER A 168 8.09 5.49 -12.85
CA SER A 168 8.42 6.89 -12.60
C SER A 168 8.10 7.29 -11.15
N PHE A 169 6.92 6.94 -10.65
CA PHE A 169 6.47 7.29 -9.30
C PHE A 169 7.40 6.73 -8.21
N ASN A 170 7.92 5.52 -8.43
CA ASN A 170 8.81 4.83 -7.47
C ASN A 170 10.30 5.05 -7.75
N ASP A 171 10.68 5.95 -8.67
CA ASP A 171 12.08 6.15 -9.13
C ASP A 171 12.78 4.85 -9.58
N ALA A 172 12.01 3.85 -10.00
CA ALA A 172 12.50 2.48 -10.22
C ALA A 172 13.45 2.38 -11.42
N LEU A 173 13.30 3.27 -12.40
CA LEU A 173 14.18 3.35 -13.57
C LEU A 173 15.64 3.66 -13.17
N LYS A 174 15.84 4.48 -12.13
CA LYS A 174 17.18 4.83 -11.61
C LYS A 174 17.76 3.70 -10.76
N ALA A 175 16.91 2.96 -10.04
CA ALA A 175 17.31 1.89 -9.13
C ALA A 175 17.59 0.54 -9.84
N GLY A 176 17.33 0.44 -11.14
CA GLY A 176 17.69 -0.72 -11.97
C GLY A 176 16.65 -1.85 -11.99
N VAL A 177 17.00 -2.94 -12.68
CA VAL A 177 16.06 -4.01 -13.10
C VAL A 177 15.35 -4.70 -11.92
N VAL A 178 16.05 -4.88 -10.79
CA VAL A 178 15.46 -5.50 -9.60
C VAL A 178 14.33 -4.64 -9.02
N ALA A 179 14.56 -3.33 -8.91
CA ALA A 179 13.54 -2.38 -8.45
C ALA A 179 12.36 -2.31 -9.43
N MET A 180 12.63 -2.29 -10.73
CA MET A 180 11.59 -2.33 -11.77
C MET A 180 10.72 -3.59 -11.65
N THR A 181 11.35 -4.75 -11.41
CA THR A 181 10.61 -6.02 -11.24
C THR A 181 9.76 -6.01 -9.98
N ARG A 182 10.26 -5.47 -8.87
CA ARG A 182 9.50 -5.32 -7.62
C ARG A 182 8.27 -4.42 -7.82
N VAL A 183 8.47 -3.22 -8.37
CA VAL A 183 7.38 -2.28 -8.64
C VAL A 183 6.38 -2.84 -9.64
N GLY A 184 6.83 -3.57 -10.65
CA GLY A 184 5.95 -4.28 -11.57
C GLY A 184 5.08 -5.33 -10.87
N LYS A 185 5.63 -6.11 -9.92
CA LYS A 185 4.87 -7.09 -9.13
C LYS A 185 3.83 -6.43 -8.23
N GLU A 186 4.19 -5.31 -7.60
CA GLU A 186 3.27 -4.50 -6.78
C GLU A 186 2.14 -3.90 -7.62
N THR A 187 2.47 -3.36 -8.78
CA THR A 187 1.49 -2.81 -9.73
C THR A 187 0.55 -3.91 -10.21
N ARG A 188 1.09 -5.08 -10.57
CA ARG A 188 0.31 -6.25 -10.96
C ARG A 188 -0.63 -6.70 -9.84
N SER A 189 -0.16 -6.78 -8.59
CA SER A 189 -1.01 -7.24 -7.48
C SER A 189 -2.22 -6.32 -7.27
N PHE A 190 -2.07 -5.01 -7.47
CA PHE A 190 -3.21 -4.09 -7.43
C PHE A 190 -4.18 -4.25 -8.60
N ILE A 191 -3.67 -4.47 -9.82
CA ILE A 191 -4.52 -4.76 -10.99
C ILE A 191 -5.35 -6.01 -10.72
N GLU A 192 -4.71 -7.10 -10.29
CA GLU A 192 -5.35 -8.39 -10.00
C GLU A 192 -6.39 -8.26 -8.87
N LEU A 193 -6.04 -7.55 -7.78
CA LEU A 193 -6.97 -7.31 -6.68
C LEU A 193 -8.19 -6.50 -7.12
N GLY A 194 -7.97 -5.45 -7.91
CA GLY A 194 -9.05 -4.61 -8.44
C GLY A 194 -9.94 -5.36 -9.43
N PHE A 195 -9.32 -6.16 -10.31
CA PHE A 195 -10.03 -7.06 -11.23
C PHE A 195 -10.92 -8.05 -10.49
N ASP A 196 -10.37 -8.78 -9.51
CA ASP A 196 -11.11 -9.77 -8.73
C ASP A 196 -12.25 -9.12 -7.94
N TYR A 197 -12.03 -7.92 -7.40
CA TYR A 197 -13.07 -7.13 -6.75
C TYR A 197 -14.21 -6.76 -7.71
N VAL A 198 -13.90 -6.16 -8.87
CA VAL A 198 -14.92 -5.73 -9.84
C VAL A 198 -15.71 -6.95 -10.33
N ARG A 199 -15.03 -8.04 -10.66
CA ARG A 199 -15.64 -9.27 -11.12
C ARG A 199 -16.65 -9.84 -10.12
N LEU A 200 -16.36 -9.77 -8.82
CA LEU A 200 -17.23 -10.32 -7.78
C LEU A 200 -18.35 -9.38 -7.33
N ASN A 201 -18.20 -8.07 -7.49
CA ASN A 201 -19.13 -7.08 -6.93
C ASN A 201 -19.93 -6.30 -7.99
N ARG A 202 -19.54 -6.35 -9.27
CA ARG A 202 -20.32 -5.78 -10.37
C ARG A 202 -21.25 -6.82 -10.96
N ASN A 203 -22.54 -6.52 -11.00
CA ASN A 203 -23.48 -7.31 -11.78
C ASN A 203 -23.16 -7.12 -13.28
N HIS A 204 -22.67 -8.17 -13.93
CA HIS A 204 -22.39 -8.18 -15.37
C HIS A 204 -22.77 -9.54 -15.96
N SER A 205 -23.18 -9.55 -17.23
CA SER A 205 -23.40 -10.81 -17.95
C SER A 205 -22.07 -11.54 -18.14
N MET A 206 -22.08 -12.88 -18.12
CA MET A 206 -20.86 -13.67 -18.38
C MET A 206 -20.26 -13.42 -19.77
N ASP A 207 -21.09 -13.00 -20.72
CA ASP A 207 -20.71 -12.74 -22.11
C ASP A 207 -20.12 -11.35 -22.33
N GLU A 208 -20.31 -10.41 -21.40
CA GLU A 208 -19.73 -9.07 -21.49
C GLU A 208 -18.31 -9.06 -20.90
N SER A 209 -17.35 -8.51 -21.65
CA SER A 209 -16.01 -8.29 -21.12
C SER A 209 -15.98 -7.09 -20.17
N LEU A 210 -15.48 -7.28 -18.94
CA LEU A 210 -15.20 -6.20 -18.01
C LEU A 210 -14.25 -5.16 -18.61
N PHE A 211 -13.36 -5.57 -19.51
CA PHE A 211 -12.43 -4.67 -20.18
C PHE A 211 -13.07 -3.77 -21.23
N GLU A 212 -14.36 -3.93 -21.57
CA GLU A 212 -15.09 -2.90 -22.34
C GLU A 212 -15.37 -1.65 -21.49
N TYR A 213 -15.53 -1.82 -20.18
CA TYR A 213 -15.83 -0.74 -19.24
C TYR A 213 -14.57 -0.23 -18.55
N PHE A 214 -13.77 -1.14 -18.00
CA PHE A 214 -12.60 -0.82 -17.19
C PHE A 214 -11.31 -0.90 -18.00
N ASN A 215 -10.37 -0.03 -17.68
CA ASN A 215 -8.99 -0.12 -18.17
C ASN A 215 -8.02 -0.51 -17.03
N PHE A 216 -6.75 -0.77 -17.33
CA PHE A 216 -5.78 -1.21 -16.32
C PHE A 216 -5.53 -0.18 -15.22
N ILE A 217 -5.54 1.12 -15.56
CA ILE A 217 -5.41 2.20 -14.57
C ILE A 217 -6.62 2.19 -13.61
N ASP A 218 -7.83 1.95 -14.11
CA ASP A 218 -9.03 1.86 -13.27
C ASP A 218 -8.92 0.69 -12.28
N LEU A 219 -8.57 -0.51 -12.79
CA LEU A 219 -8.42 -1.71 -11.98
C LEU A 219 -7.32 -1.54 -10.93
N PHE A 220 -6.18 -0.98 -11.33
CA PHE A 220 -5.10 -0.61 -10.41
C PHE A 220 -5.59 0.33 -9.30
N LYS A 221 -6.31 1.40 -9.65
CA LYS A 221 -6.83 2.37 -8.67
C LYS A 221 -7.82 1.75 -7.69
N ILE A 222 -8.65 0.82 -8.15
CA ILE A 222 -9.58 0.07 -7.29
C ILE A 222 -8.80 -0.79 -6.29
N GLY A 223 -7.84 -1.59 -6.75
CA GLY A 223 -7.00 -2.42 -5.88
C GLY A 223 -6.16 -1.59 -4.89
N LEU A 224 -5.61 -0.47 -5.35
CA LEU A 224 -4.88 0.48 -4.52
C LEU A 224 -5.78 1.09 -3.43
N THR A 225 -7.00 1.48 -3.79
CA THR A 225 -7.97 2.08 -2.86
C THR A 225 -8.36 1.11 -1.77
N LEU A 226 -8.68 -0.15 -2.11
CA LEU A 226 -8.98 -1.20 -1.13
C LEU A 226 -7.89 -1.31 -0.06
N THR A 227 -6.64 -1.32 -0.50
CA THR A 227 -5.48 -1.46 0.38
C THR A 227 -5.24 -0.20 1.21
N LYS A 228 -5.25 0.99 0.59
CA LYS A 228 -4.94 2.25 1.26
C LYS A 228 -6.03 2.67 2.25
N ASP A 229 -7.30 2.42 1.95
CA ASP A 229 -8.41 2.72 2.85
C ASP A 229 -8.29 1.89 4.14
N LEU A 230 -8.02 0.58 4.01
CA LEU A 230 -7.81 -0.30 5.16
C LEU A 230 -6.59 0.09 5.99
N GLN A 231 -5.46 0.37 5.34
CA GLN A 231 -4.24 0.84 6.04
C GLN A 231 -4.51 2.15 6.79
N LYS A 232 -5.27 3.08 6.19
CA LYS A 232 -5.65 4.35 6.82
C LYS A 232 -6.55 4.13 8.03
N GLU A 233 -7.52 3.21 7.94
CA GLU A 233 -8.40 2.83 9.04
C GLU A 233 -7.59 2.31 10.24
N ILE A 234 -6.70 1.34 10.01
CA ILE A 234 -5.83 0.75 11.05
C ILE A 234 -4.92 1.81 11.67
N LYS A 235 -4.18 2.59 10.84
CA LYS A 235 -3.26 3.64 11.33
C LYS A 235 -4.00 4.69 12.15
N THR A 236 -5.21 5.06 11.73
CA THR A 236 -6.04 6.02 12.47
C THR A 236 -6.46 5.45 13.82
N ALA A 237 -6.89 4.19 13.87
CA ALA A 237 -7.30 3.53 15.11
C ALA A 237 -6.14 3.40 16.11
N LEU A 238 -4.96 2.96 15.66
CA LEU A 238 -3.74 2.89 16.48
C LEU A 238 -3.40 4.25 17.08
N ARG A 239 -3.31 5.28 16.23
CA ARG A 239 -3.00 6.66 16.66
C ARG A 239 -4.02 7.20 17.66
N VAL A 240 -5.32 7.03 17.42
CA VAL A 240 -6.38 7.50 18.34
C VAL A 240 -6.29 6.79 19.69
N LYS A 241 -5.84 5.54 19.72
CA LYS A 241 -5.64 4.78 20.95
C LYS A 241 -4.28 5.04 21.60
N GLY A 242 -3.38 5.75 20.92
CA GLY A 242 -2.07 6.13 21.45
C GLY A 242 -1.07 4.99 21.37
N PHE A 243 -1.19 4.13 20.36
CA PHE A 243 -0.16 3.18 19.98
C PHE A 243 0.70 3.79 18.86
N ASP A 244 1.99 3.89 19.10
CA ASP A 244 3.03 4.39 18.22
C ASP A 244 4.28 3.49 18.32
N ASN A 245 5.37 3.89 17.68
CA ASN A 245 6.60 3.10 17.61
C ASN A 245 7.28 2.86 18.99
N GLU A 246 6.86 3.54 20.06
CA GLU A 246 7.44 3.35 21.40
C GLU A 246 6.70 2.28 22.20
N ASN A 247 5.42 2.02 21.89
CA ASN A 247 4.57 1.12 22.69
C ASN A 247 3.75 0.12 21.87
N ASP A 248 3.91 0.08 20.54
CA ASP A 248 3.33 -0.94 19.67
C ASP A 248 3.83 -2.36 20.02
N GLY A 249 5.05 -2.48 20.56
CA GLY A 249 5.57 -3.71 21.14
C GLY A 249 4.60 -4.38 22.12
N PHE A 250 3.82 -3.59 22.89
CA PHE A 250 2.85 -4.12 23.85
C PHE A 250 1.64 -4.81 23.19
N LEU A 251 1.39 -4.64 21.90
CA LEU A 251 0.31 -5.33 21.18
C LEU A 251 0.53 -6.86 21.15
N GLY A 252 1.79 -7.29 21.22
CA GLY A 252 2.23 -8.67 21.12
C GLY A 252 2.57 -9.12 19.70
N ASP A 253 3.30 -10.23 19.62
CA ASP A 253 3.90 -10.75 18.39
C ASP A 253 2.89 -11.01 17.28
N TYR A 254 1.69 -11.50 17.59
CA TYR A 254 0.66 -11.78 16.59
C TYR A 254 0.27 -10.51 15.85
N TRP A 255 -0.06 -9.45 16.59
CA TRP A 255 -0.50 -8.20 16.00
C TRP A 255 0.64 -7.43 15.37
N ASN A 256 1.84 -7.44 15.96
CA ASN A 256 3.01 -6.81 15.37
C ASN A 256 3.39 -7.44 14.03
N ASN A 257 3.39 -8.78 13.93
CA ASN A 257 3.61 -9.47 12.66
C ASN A 257 2.51 -9.15 11.64
N TYR A 258 1.25 -9.11 12.08
CA TYR A 258 0.13 -8.73 11.22
C TYR A 258 0.25 -7.28 10.69
N LEU A 259 0.63 -6.34 11.55
CA LEU A 259 0.82 -4.93 11.20
C LEU A 259 1.98 -4.74 10.23
N ASN A 260 3.12 -5.41 10.45
CA ASN A 260 4.25 -5.41 9.52
C ASN A 260 3.84 -5.91 8.13
N GLN A 261 3.05 -7.00 8.07
CA GLN A 261 2.55 -7.54 6.81
C GLN A 261 1.55 -6.62 6.10
N THR A 262 0.84 -5.76 6.86
CA THR A 262 -0.30 -4.98 6.37
C THR A 262 0.04 -3.51 6.09
N LEU A 263 0.92 -2.87 6.88
CA LEU A 263 1.16 -1.43 6.84
C LEU A 263 2.37 -1.00 6.00
N ASP A 264 3.31 -1.91 5.74
CA ASP A 264 4.54 -1.65 4.98
C ASP A 264 4.32 -1.80 3.47
N GLY A 265 3.83 -0.74 2.83
CA GLY A 265 3.67 -0.70 1.38
C GLY A 265 2.48 -1.55 0.90
N ASN A 266 2.74 -2.59 0.10
CA ASN A 266 1.73 -3.54 -0.37
C ASN A 266 1.52 -4.63 0.67
N ILE A 267 0.25 -5.01 0.89
CA ILE A 267 -0.06 -6.06 1.87
C ILE A 267 0.53 -7.40 1.40
N THR A 268 1.27 -8.04 2.30
CA THR A 268 1.84 -9.37 2.12
C THR A 268 0.95 -10.42 2.78
N ILE A 269 0.84 -11.59 2.15
CA ILE A 269 0.05 -12.72 2.61
C ILE A 269 0.91 -13.99 2.61
N LEU A 270 0.78 -14.80 3.65
CA LEU A 270 1.41 -16.12 3.72
C LEU A 270 0.41 -17.19 3.23
N LYS A 271 0.73 -17.85 2.12
CA LYS A 271 -0.03 -18.98 1.58
C LYS A 271 0.87 -20.21 1.51
N LYS A 272 0.51 -21.28 2.25
CA LYS A 272 1.22 -22.58 2.22
C LYS A 272 2.75 -22.44 2.30
N SER A 273 3.22 -21.64 3.27
CA SER A 273 4.64 -21.34 3.52
C SER A 273 5.37 -20.53 2.44
N LYS A 274 4.64 -19.89 1.50
CA LYS A 274 5.18 -18.89 0.58
C LYS A 274 4.57 -17.52 0.86
N SER A 275 5.41 -16.50 0.96
CA SER A 275 4.98 -15.10 1.00
C SER A 275 4.63 -14.64 -0.41
N GLY A 276 3.49 -13.97 -0.55
CA GLY A 276 3.02 -13.36 -1.78
C GLY A 276 2.36 -12.01 -1.50
N LEU A 277 2.17 -11.22 -2.55
CA LEU A 277 1.41 -9.97 -2.45
C LEU A 277 -0.09 -10.27 -2.49
N LEU A 278 -0.87 -9.45 -1.80
CA LEU A 278 -2.32 -9.49 -1.84
C LEU A 278 -2.82 -9.19 -3.26
N ASN A 279 -3.45 -10.18 -3.89
CA ASN A 279 -3.99 -10.06 -5.24
C ASN A 279 -5.41 -10.62 -5.43
N LYS A 280 -6.03 -11.18 -4.37
CA LYS A 280 -7.39 -11.72 -4.38
C LYS A 280 -8.29 -11.00 -3.38
N TYR A 281 -9.54 -10.76 -3.78
CA TYR A 281 -10.50 -10.08 -2.93
C TYR A 281 -10.93 -10.94 -1.72
N GLN A 282 -10.97 -12.26 -1.87
CA GLN A 282 -11.30 -13.13 -0.75
C GLN A 282 -10.25 -13.06 0.37
N ASP A 283 -8.96 -12.98 0.04
CA ASP A 283 -7.90 -12.78 1.03
C ASP A 283 -8.00 -11.38 1.66
N PHE A 284 -8.34 -10.35 0.87
CA PHE A 284 -8.58 -9.01 1.38
C PHE A 284 -9.71 -8.99 2.42
N LYS A 285 -10.80 -9.74 2.22
CA LYS A 285 -11.87 -9.85 3.22
C LYS A 285 -11.37 -10.44 4.53
N ILE A 286 -10.54 -11.47 4.48
CA ILE A 286 -9.94 -12.09 5.69
C ILE A 286 -9.08 -11.05 6.42
N ILE A 287 -8.26 -10.30 5.69
CA ILE A 287 -7.41 -9.25 6.28
C ILE A 287 -8.26 -8.17 6.91
N ARG A 288 -9.31 -7.70 6.22
CA ARG A 288 -10.26 -6.70 6.74
C ARG A 288 -10.99 -7.18 8.00
N GLU A 289 -11.38 -8.44 8.05
CA GLU A 289 -11.97 -9.06 9.24
C GLU A 289 -10.98 -9.07 10.41
N LYS A 290 -9.70 -9.42 10.18
CA LYS A 290 -8.63 -9.34 11.18
C LYS A 290 -8.39 -7.90 11.64
N SER A 291 -8.37 -6.93 10.72
CA SER A 291 -8.25 -5.50 11.06
C SER A 291 -9.37 -5.05 11.99
N LYS A 292 -10.61 -5.47 11.69
CA LYS A 292 -11.77 -5.15 12.53
C LYS A 292 -11.63 -5.74 13.93
N THR A 293 -11.16 -6.98 14.06
CA THR A 293 -10.85 -7.60 15.36
C THR A 293 -9.83 -6.76 16.14
N LEU A 294 -8.70 -6.42 15.53
CA LEU A 294 -7.68 -5.57 16.16
C LEU A 294 -8.26 -4.22 16.60
N ILE A 295 -8.92 -3.49 15.71
CA ILE A 295 -9.47 -2.15 15.99
C ILE A 295 -10.44 -2.18 17.17
N MET A 296 -11.29 -3.21 17.25
CA MET A 296 -12.23 -3.38 18.36
C MET A 296 -11.54 -3.82 19.66
N LEU A 297 -10.37 -4.45 19.57
CA LEU A 297 -9.56 -4.90 20.72
C LEU A 297 -8.68 -3.78 21.29
N LEU A 298 -8.21 -2.83 20.48
CA LEU A 298 -7.34 -1.73 20.90
C LEU A 298 -7.80 -0.96 22.17
N PRO A 299 -9.09 -0.66 22.40
CA PRO A 299 -9.52 -0.04 23.66
C PRO A 299 -9.16 -0.88 24.89
N TYR A 300 -9.31 -2.20 24.80
CA TYR A 300 -8.96 -3.12 25.88
C TYR A 300 -7.45 -3.14 26.09
N ILE A 301 -6.68 -3.33 25.01
CA ILE A 301 -5.21 -3.31 25.06
C ILE A 301 -4.72 -2.02 25.71
N LYS A 302 -5.30 -0.87 25.36
CA LYS A 302 -4.93 0.42 25.95
C LYS A 302 -5.13 0.46 27.46
N GLU A 303 -6.26 -0.04 27.96
CA GLU A 303 -6.50 -0.09 29.41
C GLU A 303 -5.56 -1.06 30.12
N PHE A 304 -5.27 -2.22 29.50
CA PHE A 304 -4.24 -3.14 30.00
C PHE A 304 -2.86 -2.47 30.05
N TYR A 305 -2.46 -1.77 28.99
CA TYR A 305 -1.20 -1.05 28.93
C TYR A 305 -1.10 0.02 30.02
N LYS A 306 -2.16 0.79 30.23
CA LYS A 306 -2.23 1.82 31.26
C LYS A 306 -2.06 1.21 32.67
N ASN A 307 -2.79 0.14 32.98
CA ASN A 307 -2.69 -0.53 34.27
C ASN A 307 -1.32 -1.18 34.47
N PHE A 308 -0.79 -1.82 33.43
CA PHE A 308 0.54 -2.40 33.42
C PHE A 308 1.62 -1.34 33.72
N LYS A 309 1.55 -0.18 33.06
CA LYS A 309 2.47 0.94 33.27
C LYS A 309 2.40 1.49 34.70
N ILE A 310 1.20 1.63 35.27
CA ILE A 310 1.02 2.04 36.68
C ILE A 310 1.76 1.05 37.61
N LEU A 311 1.58 -0.25 37.41
CA LEU A 311 2.25 -1.27 38.24
C LEU A 311 3.78 -1.26 38.06
N LYS A 312 4.26 -1.00 36.84
CA LYS A 312 5.69 -0.84 36.55
C LYS A 312 6.26 0.39 37.26
N ASP A 313 5.60 1.53 37.12
CA ASP A 313 6.03 2.81 37.70
C ASP A 313 5.98 2.81 39.25
N GLU A 314 5.05 2.04 39.84
CA GLU A 314 4.95 1.81 41.29
C GLU A 314 5.99 0.78 41.82
N ASN A 315 6.89 0.25 40.98
CA ASN A 315 7.84 -0.83 41.31
C ASN A 315 7.17 -2.10 41.87
N ARG A 316 5.91 -2.36 41.48
CA ARG A 316 5.17 -3.56 41.88
C ARG A 316 5.46 -4.75 40.96
N LEU A 317 6.08 -4.49 39.81
CA LEU A 317 6.59 -5.49 38.88
C LEU A 317 8.12 -5.50 38.96
N MET A 318 8.71 -6.66 39.24
CA MET A 318 10.16 -6.84 39.26
C MET A 318 10.52 -8.12 38.50
N ASP A 319 11.60 -8.08 37.71
CA ASP A 319 12.05 -9.22 36.91
C ASP A 319 12.23 -10.49 37.76
N ALA A 320 12.71 -10.34 39.01
CA ALA A 320 12.92 -11.46 39.92
C ALA A 320 11.64 -12.27 40.23
N TYR A 321 10.45 -11.68 40.06
CA TYR A 321 9.18 -12.36 40.30
C TYR A 321 8.78 -13.30 39.17
N TYR A 322 9.37 -13.17 37.98
CA TYR A 322 8.93 -13.88 36.78
C TYR A 322 9.96 -14.88 36.32
N TYR A 323 9.50 -16.08 36.00
CA TYR A 323 10.35 -17.19 35.59
C TYR A 323 10.68 -17.14 34.10
N ASN A 324 9.73 -16.70 33.26
CA ASN A 324 9.79 -16.77 31.80
C ASN A 324 9.76 -15.43 31.06
N TYR A 325 9.66 -14.31 31.77
CA TYR A 325 9.61 -12.97 31.20
C TYR A 325 10.48 -12.00 32.01
N LYS A 326 11.09 -11.02 31.34
CA LYS A 326 11.42 -9.75 32.00
C LYS A 326 10.20 -8.84 31.96
N VAL A 327 10.12 -7.90 32.89
CA VAL A 327 9.00 -6.93 32.94
C VAL A 327 8.86 -6.18 31.62
N GLU A 328 9.96 -5.87 30.93
CA GLU A 328 9.92 -5.17 29.65
C GLU A 328 9.36 -6.01 28.49
N ASP A 329 9.43 -7.33 28.60
CA ASP A 329 8.98 -8.28 27.58
C ASP A 329 7.52 -8.72 27.79
N ILE A 330 6.84 -8.24 28.85
CA ILE A 330 5.43 -8.56 29.11
C ILE A 330 4.54 -7.70 28.21
N ASP A 331 3.90 -8.35 27.26
CA ASP A 331 2.96 -7.74 26.32
C ASP A 331 1.48 -8.07 26.66
N PHE A 332 0.57 -7.58 25.83
CA PHE A 332 -0.85 -7.84 25.96
C PHE A 332 -1.20 -9.33 25.84
N GLU A 333 -0.52 -10.08 24.97
CA GLU A 333 -0.77 -11.51 24.77
C GLU A 333 -0.46 -12.30 26.03
N ALA A 334 0.67 -12.00 26.66
CA ALA A 334 1.09 -12.63 27.90
C ALA A 334 0.07 -12.38 29.02
N ILE A 335 -0.42 -11.14 29.14
CA ILE A 335 -1.41 -10.77 30.15
C ILE A 335 -2.76 -11.46 29.91
N ILE A 336 -3.26 -11.46 28.67
CA ILE A 336 -4.60 -12.01 28.37
C ILE A 336 -4.60 -13.54 28.47
N VAL A 337 -3.51 -14.21 28.05
CA VAL A 337 -3.37 -15.67 28.20
C VAL A 337 -3.26 -16.05 29.68
N SER A 338 -2.50 -15.30 30.48
CA SER A 338 -2.41 -15.51 31.94
C SER A 338 -3.75 -15.32 32.64
N SER A 339 -4.47 -14.27 32.25
CA SER A 339 -5.81 -13.98 32.79
C SER A 339 -6.79 -15.11 32.48
N PHE A 340 -6.74 -15.66 31.27
CA PHE A 340 -7.55 -16.81 30.87
C PHE A 340 -7.18 -18.09 31.63
N ALA A 341 -5.88 -18.34 31.83
CA ALA A 341 -5.42 -19.51 32.58
C ALA A 341 -5.87 -19.46 34.06
N ASN A 342 -5.72 -18.31 34.72
CA ASN A 342 -6.23 -18.09 36.07
C ASN A 342 -7.76 -18.27 36.14
N TYR A 343 -8.47 -17.73 35.15
CA TYR A 343 -9.92 -17.91 35.02
C TYR A 343 -10.33 -19.39 34.93
N MET A 344 -9.68 -20.16 34.04
CA MET A 344 -10.00 -21.57 33.82
C MET A 344 -9.71 -22.45 35.05
N LEU A 345 -8.71 -22.09 35.84
CA LEU A 345 -8.38 -22.76 37.09
C LEU A 345 -9.27 -22.34 38.28
N GLY A 346 -10.14 -21.36 38.10
CA GLY A 346 -10.97 -20.81 39.17
C GLY A 346 -10.18 -20.00 40.21
N LEU A 347 -8.98 -19.54 39.84
CA LEU A 347 -8.12 -18.72 40.67
C LEU A 347 -8.58 -17.26 40.58
N LYS A 348 -9.64 -16.92 41.33
CA LYS A 348 -10.11 -15.53 41.38
C LYS A 348 -9.06 -14.67 42.09
N SER A 349 -8.67 -13.57 41.45
CA SER A 349 -7.98 -12.47 42.11
C SER A 349 -8.88 -11.93 43.22
N THR A 350 -8.44 -12.05 44.48
CA THR A 350 -9.02 -11.30 45.59
C THR A 350 -8.60 -9.83 45.48
N ASP A 351 -9.47 -8.89 45.84
CA ASP A 351 -9.25 -7.44 45.67
C ASP A 351 -7.93 -6.94 46.28
N ASP A 352 -7.36 -7.65 47.26
CA ASP A 352 -6.09 -7.29 47.91
C ASP A 352 -4.83 -7.70 47.13
N HIS A 353 -4.89 -8.72 46.26
CA HIS A 353 -3.72 -9.22 45.51
C HIS A 353 -4.10 -9.68 44.09
N PRO A 354 -4.20 -8.76 43.12
CA PRO A 354 -4.40 -9.13 41.72
C PRO A 354 -3.22 -9.96 41.21
N LYS A 355 -3.49 -11.23 40.90
CA LYS A 355 -2.49 -12.19 40.45
C LYS A 355 -2.34 -12.11 38.92
N LEU A 356 -1.22 -11.55 38.45
CA LEU A 356 -0.95 -11.35 37.01
C LEU A 356 -0.51 -12.62 36.26
N GLY A 357 0.03 -13.61 36.97
CA GLY A 357 0.59 -14.85 36.39
C GLY A 357 0.16 -16.11 37.14
N LEU A 358 0.86 -17.22 36.89
CA LEU A 358 0.61 -18.51 37.50
C LEU A 358 1.89 -19.01 38.18
N SER A 359 1.78 -19.73 39.28
CA SER A 359 2.91 -20.54 39.77
C SER A 359 3.18 -21.70 38.80
N LEU A 360 4.40 -22.23 38.77
CA LEU A 360 4.75 -23.36 37.90
C LEU A 360 3.80 -24.57 38.03
N PRO A 361 3.35 -25.00 39.23
CA PRO A 361 2.35 -26.07 39.36
C PRO A 361 0.99 -25.73 38.76
N GLU A 362 0.54 -24.47 38.89
CA GLU A 362 -0.73 -24.01 38.30
C GLU A 362 -0.64 -23.96 36.77
N PHE A 363 0.48 -23.46 36.22
CA PHE A 363 0.73 -23.48 34.79
C PHE A 363 0.69 -24.91 34.22
N LYS A 364 1.43 -25.85 34.84
CA LYS A 364 1.44 -27.27 34.44
C LYS A 364 0.04 -27.89 34.47
N LYS A 365 -0.77 -27.55 35.49
CA LYS A 365 -2.16 -27.99 35.58
C LYS A 365 -3.00 -27.42 34.44
N TRP A 366 -2.88 -26.12 34.15
CA TRP A 366 -3.60 -25.47 33.06
C TRP A 366 -3.20 -26.03 31.69
N ALA A 367 -1.91 -26.12 31.40
CA ALA A 367 -1.38 -26.66 30.15
C ALA A 367 -1.96 -28.07 29.88
N LYS A 368 -1.96 -28.95 30.88
CA LYS A 368 -2.56 -30.30 30.76
C LYS A 368 -4.06 -30.28 30.41
N LEU A 369 -4.81 -29.28 30.88
CA LEU A 369 -6.25 -29.17 30.57
C LEU A 369 -6.49 -28.83 29.10
N ILE A 370 -5.62 -28.02 28.49
CA ILE A 370 -5.81 -27.50 27.14
C ILE A 370 -4.97 -28.23 26.07
N SER A 371 -3.94 -28.99 26.46
CA SER A 371 -3.07 -29.73 25.53
C SER A 371 -3.69 -31.05 25.03
N ASN A 372 -3.32 -31.45 23.82
CA ASN A 372 -3.60 -32.77 23.24
C ASN A 372 -2.57 -33.81 23.74
N SER A 373 -2.67 -35.06 23.29
CA SER A 373 -1.75 -36.15 23.67
C SER A 373 -0.30 -35.94 23.23
N GLU A 374 -0.07 -35.04 22.28
CA GLU A 374 1.25 -34.70 21.71
C GLU A 374 1.84 -33.42 22.33
N GLY A 375 1.12 -32.78 23.26
CA GLY A 375 1.57 -31.58 23.98
C GLY A 375 1.06 -30.25 23.40
N GLY A 376 0.68 -30.17 22.12
CA GLY A 376 0.15 -28.95 21.49
C GLY A 376 -1.31 -28.63 21.87
N LEU A 377 -1.87 -27.52 21.39
CA LEU A 377 -3.23 -27.10 21.76
C LEU A 377 -4.29 -28.08 21.20
N ASP A 378 -5.18 -28.58 22.07
CA ASP A 378 -6.33 -29.38 21.64
C ASP A 378 -7.54 -28.50 21.31
N LYS A 379 -7.60 -28.03 20.06
CA LYS A 379 -8.72 -27.22 19.53
C LYS A 379 -10.05 -27.99 19.48
N THR A 380 -10.03 -29.32 19.64
CA THR A 380 -11.23 -30.16 19.56
C THR A 380 -11.96 -30.29 20.89
N LYS A 381 -11.30 -29.96 22.01
CA LYS A 381 -11.91 -30.02 23.35
C LYS A 381 -13.09 -29.07 23.48
N PRO A 382 -14.33 -29.58 23.70
CA PRO A 382 -15.50 -28.72 23.90
C PRO A 382 -15.34 -27.80 25.11
N ALA A 383 -14.68 -28.29 26.17
CA ALA A 383 -14.43 -27.52 27.39
C ALA A 383 -13.59 -26.26 27.12
N LEU A 384 -12.58 -26.31 26.24
CA LEU A 384 -11.78 -25.14 25.89
C LEU A 384 -12.64 -24.05 25.27
N LYS A 385 -13.46 -24.41 24.27
CA LYS A 385 -14.37 -23.48 23.59
C LYS A 385 -15.38 -22.88 24.57
N GLU A 386 -15.95 -23.69 25.46
CA GLU A 386 -16.89 -23.21 26.48
C GLU A 386 -16.23 -22.22 27.44
N HIS A 387 -15.01 -22.49 27.90
CA HIS A 387 -14.27 -21.58 28.78
C HIS A 387 -13.92 -20.26 28.09
N ILE A 388 -13.48 -20.28 26.82
CA ILE A 388 -13.24 -19.06 26.04
C ILE A 388 -14.54 -18.24 25.95
N LEU A 389 -15.68 -18.90 25.64
CA LEU A 389 -16.98 -18.25 25.53
C LEU A 389 -17.46 -17.60 26.84
N LYS A 390 -17.15 -18.21 27.99
CA LYS A 390 -17.49 -17.64 29.30
C LYS A 390 -16.53 -16.50 29.68
N PHE A 391 -15.24 -16.69 29.44
CA PHE A 391 -14.21 -15.68 29.67
C PHE A 391 -14.50 -14.38 28.91
N GLN A 392 -14.81 -14.47 27.61
CA GLN A 392 -15.14 -13.28 26.83
C GLN A 392 -16.38 -12.53 27.36
N LYS A 393 -17.34 -13.23 27.98
CA LYS A 393 -18.55 -12.62 28.53
C LYS A 393 -18.22 -11.86 29.81
N GLU A 394 -17.45 -12.50 30.69
CA GLU A 394 -17.07 -11.96 31.99
C GLU A 394 -16.18 -10.72 31.87
N TYR A 395 -15.26 -10.71 30.91
CA TYR A 395 -14.33 -9.60 30.66
C TYR A 395 -14.83 -8.60 29.60
N GLY A 396 -16.08 -8.71 29.13
CA GLY A 396 -16.67 -7.81 28.12
C GLY A 396 -16.15 -7.97 26.68
N LEU A 397 -15.18 -8.86 26.45
CA LEU A 397 -14.56 -9.12 25.14
C LEU A 397 -15.52 -9.75 24.11
N TRP A 398 -16.70 -10.19 24.51
CA TRP A 398 -17.75 -10.68 23.60
C TRP A 398 -18.18 -9.65 22.55
N GLN A 399 -17.93 -8.35 22.81
CA GLN A 399 -18.19 -7.28 21.86
C GLN A 399 -17.15 -7.24 20.72
N VAL A 400 -15.95 -7.79 20.94
CA VAL A 400 -14.87 -7.78 19.95
C VAL A 400 -15.17 -8.78 18.83
N TYR A 401 -15.18 -8.27 17.59
CA TYR A 401 -15.50 -9.08 16.41
C TYR A 401 -14.55 -10.29 16.31
N ARG A 402 -15.13 -11.51 16.23
CA ARG A 402 -14.40 -12.78 16.12
C ARG A 402 -13.27 -12.98 17.15
N PHE A 403 -13.46 -12.47 18.37
CA PHE A 403 -12.49 -12.64 19.46
C PHE A 403 -12.10 -14.10 19.67
N ASN A 404 -13.05 -15.04 19.68
CA ASN A 404 -12.76 -16.46 19.88
C ASN A 404 -11.74 -17.02 18.88
N SER A 405 -11.91 -16.70 17.59
CA SER A 405 -11.00 -17.19 16.54
C SER A 405 -9.61 -16.60 16.71
N TYR A 406 -9.53 -15.30 17.00
CA TYR A 406 -8.26 -14.65 17.34
C TYR A 406 -7.62 -15.32 18.57
N PHE A 407 -8.39 -15.51 19.65
CA PHE A 407 -7.89 -16.05 20.90
C PHE A 407 -7.40 -17.50 20.77
N GLU A 408 -8.10 -18.32 19.99
CA GLU A 408 -7.65 -19.67 19.63
C GLU A 408 -6.35 -19.66 18.80
N GLU A 409 -6.14 -18.68 17.92
CA GLU A 409 -4.90 -18.52 17.15
C GLU A 409 -3.72 -18.16 18.05
N ILE A 410 -3.86 -17.19 18.97
CA ILE A 410 -2.78 -16.84 19.92
C ILE A 410 -2.48 -18.00 20.88
N LEU A 411 -3.51 -18.66 21.43
CA LEU A 411 -3.28 -19.85 22.27
C LEU A 411 -2.53 -20.93 21.50
N ALA A 412 -2.85 -21.14 20.23
CA ALA A 412 -2.13 -22.09 19.39
C ALA A 412 -0.68 -21.64 19.17
N ASN A 413 -0.42 -20.38 18.86
CA ASN A 413 0.94 -19.88 18.66
C ASN A 413 1.84 -20.04 19.89
N HIS A 414 1.28 -19.86 21.09
CA HIS A 414 2.03 -20.00 22.34
C HIS A 414 2.15 -21.44 22.84
N MET A 415 1.25 -22.34 22.43
CA MET A 415 1.22 -23.73 22.88
C MET A 415 1.77 -24.73 21.85
N ASP A 416 1.71 -24.42 20.56
CA ASP A 416 2.18 -25.31 19.50
C ASP A 416 3.69 -25.16 19.35
N GLY A 417 4.44 -26.24 19.59
CA GLY A 417 5.91 -26.26 19.54
C GLY A 417 6.59 -26.80 20.80
N TYR A 418 5.83 -26.99 21.88
CA TYR A 418 6.32 -27.48 23.16
C TYR A 418 5.58 -28.76 23.59
N ASP A 419 6.33 -29.81 23.95
CA ASP A 419 5.75 -30.97 24.63
C ASP A 419 5.65 -30.68 26.14
N PHE A 420 4.62 -29.92 26.53
CA PHE A 420 4.39 -29.51 27.93
C PHE A 420 4.26 -30.67 28.92
N LEU A 421 4.02 -31.90 28.42
CA LEU A 421 3.92 -33.09 29.25
C LEU A 421 5.28 -33.72 29.56
N LYS A 422 6.33 -33.35 28.81
CA LYS A 422 7.70 -33.89 28.94
C LYS A 422 8.78 -32.82 29.15
N LEU A 423 8.42 -31.55 29.19
CA LEU A 423 9.34 -30.43 29.46
C LEU A 423 9.92 -30.52 30.87
N ASN A 424 11.23 -30.27 30.99
CA ASN A 424 11.88 -30.14 32.29
C ASN A 424 11.54 -28.77 32.91
N ASP A 425 11.54 -28.69 34.24
CA ASP A 425 11.21 -27.47 34.99
C ASP A 425 12.05 -26.26 34.56
N PHE A 426 13.33 -26.46 34.22
CA PHE A 426 14.23 -25.42 33.73
C PHE A 426 13.81 -24.84 32.37
N ASP A 427 13.18 -25.64 31.51
CA ASP A 427 12.83 -25.23 30.16
C ASP A 427 11.60 -24.31 30.13
N TYR A 428 10.81 -24.27 31.22
CA TYR A 428 9.65 -23.38 31.34
C TYR A 428 10.02 -21.89 31.32
N LYS A 429 11.29 -21.53 31.54
CA LYS A 429 11.75 -20.14 31.43
C LYS A 429 11.80 -19.61 29.98
N PHE A 430 11.71 -20.49 29.00
CA PHE A 430 11.72 -20.13 27.57
C PHE A 430 10.33 -20.18 26.93
N ILE A 431 9.30 -20.50 27.72
CA ILE A 431 7.94 -20.65 27.24
C ILE A 431 7.27 -19.28 27.20
N GLY A 432 6.76 -18.89 26.03
CA GLY A 432 5.93 -17.71 25.86
C GLY A 432 4.46 -17.96 26.25
N GLY A 433 3.65 -16.90 26.19
CA GLY A 433 2.24 -16.94 26.53
C GLY A 433 2.04 -16.62 28.01
N ALA A 434 1.55 -17.59 28.80
CA ALA A 434 1.22 -17.29 30.19
C ALA A 434 2.46 -16.95 31.03
N ILE A 435 2.33 -15.93 31.87
CA ILE A 435 3.34 -15.44 32.81
C ILE A 435 3.47 -16.45 33.96
N ILE A 436 4.68 -16.92 34.20
CA ILE A 436 4.99 -17.88 35.26
C ILE A 436 5.78 -17.15 36.35
N PHE A 437 5.37 -17.31 37.61
CA PHE A 437 6.10 -16.79 38.76
C PHE A 437 7.28 -17.70 39.14
N SER A 438 8.38 -17.08 39.56
CA SER A 438 9.58 -17.74 40.08
C SER A 438 9.36 -18.46 41.41
#